data_AF-A0A497I037-F1
#
_entry.id   AF-A0A497I037-F1
#
_cell.length_a   1.000
_cell.length_b   1.000
_cell.length_c   1.000
_cell.angle_alpha   90.00
_cell.angle_beta   90.00
_cell.angle_gamma   90.00
#
_symmetry.space_group_name_H-M   'P 1'
#
loop_
_entity.id
_entity.type
_entity.pdbx_description
1 polymer ?
#
loop_
_entity_poly.entity_id
_entity_poly.type
_entity_poly.pdbx_seq_one_letter_code
_entity_poly.pdbx_strand_id
1 'polypeptide(L)'
;MSTPTVRIRGIYATALTKLLLEKKWKIAQMSEVIEERLGVSSSKDPADVDIRQNKNNGLMAIGEENDLKNLKETLEKEFLDIFFKMEKVQLYGIYKGKISEKKGRKSIIDIKDGTGLCYEFIKDESLLQVFDINKRPILRSELTFPGKNVVLLPNRAVKISRKIKDPEERERLYELGKKQLKNLGILFRSSAIEKEEELIEEIKELYDEAEKILNSSDLFSAPSLIRKGKRVLKIDFGWYSKKKLDSLRSEILPTMKNHHLYKNSMKLSAAINLGEKIINEGIDKNLVEKNFLDVFQSCMQEYIEIEHIKAYPIILGEAEVLEFKYPKLVLRRNFLGRGYYDGLNIKKEFRDYAITEIEEEKWYFTHKYYSKDDELKGIYYNICTPVEIYPDKIRYYDLEIDVVEDTEGNRRIIDKDRLEKAIESGRINEKLGKKAIEVAESLVS
;
A
#
# COMPACT_ATOMS: atom_id res chain seq x y z
N MET A 1 -11.14 -25.55 -5.94
CA MET A 1 -11.14 -24.63 -4.78
C MET A 1 -12.14 -23.53 -5.05
N SER A 2 -12.98 -23.16 -4.09
CA SER A 2 -13.92 -22.05 -4.24
C SER A 2 -13.15 -20.74 -4.45
N THR A 3 -13.56 -19.91 -5.41
CA THR A 3 -13.00 -18.56 -5.59
C THR A 3 -13.27 -17.73 -4.34
N PRO A 4 -12.25 -17.17 -3.68
CA PRO A 4 -12.44 -16.39 -2.47
C PRO A 4 -13.24 -15.11 -2.75
N THR A 5 -14.00 -14.70 -1.74
CA THR A 5 -14.80 -13.47 -1.77
C THR A 5 -13.94 -12.27 -1.38
N VAL A 6 -14.11 -11.15 -2.09
CA VAL A 6 -13.29 -9.95 -1.89
C VAL A 6 -14.17 -8.77 -1.52
N ARG A 7 -13.76 -8.03 -0.48
CA ARG A 7 -14.30 -6.70 -0.18
C ARG A 7 -13.25 -5.65 -0.53
N ILE A 8 -13.65 -4.59 -1.22
CA ILE A 8 -12.74 -3.53 -1.66
C ILE A 8 -13.22 -2.18 -1.11
N ARG A 9 -12.27 -1.38 -0.61
CA ARG A 9 -12.49 -0.02 -0.09
C ARG A 9 -11.36 0.92 -0.48
N GLY A 10 -11.69 2.22 -0.57
CA GLY A 10 -10.74 3.28 -0.91
C GLY A 10 -10.86 3.74 -2.35
N ILE A 11 -9.91 4.57 -2.79
CA ILE A 11 -9.96 5.27 -4.09
C ILE A 11 -9.98 4.31 -5.29
N TYR A 12 -9.37 3.14 -5.16
CA TYR A 12 -9.28 2.12 -6.22
C TYR A 12 -10.52 1.22 -6.32
N ALA A 13 -11.50 1.36 -5.42
CA ALA A 13 -12.56 0.37 -5.26
C ALA A 13 -13.40 0.15 -6.53
N THR A 14 -13.83 1.22 -7.21
CA THR A 14 -14.64 1.08 -8.43
C THR A 14 -13.88 0.35 -9.55
N ALA A 15 -12.63 0.75 -9.83
CA ALA A 15 -11.83 0.15 -10.90
C ALA A 15 -11.49 -1.33 -10.60
N LEU A 16 -11.09 -1.63 -9.35
CA LEU A 16 -10.75 -2.99 -8.97
C LEU A 16 -11.97 -3.90 -8.86
N THR A 17 -13.13 -3.40 -8.41
CA THR A 17 -14.36 -4.20 -8.41
C THR A 17 -14.73 -4.60 -9.83
N LYS A 18 -14.68 -3.68 -10.80
CA LYS A 18 -14.91 -3.98 -12.22
C LYS A 18 -13.95 -5.08 -12.71
N LEU A 19 -12.65 -4.88 -12.52
CA LEU A 19 -11.63 -5.83 -12.96
C LEU A 19 -11.84 -7.21 -12.36
N LEU A 20 -12.06 -7.29 -11.04
CA LEU A 20 -12.21 -8.58 -10.36
C LEU A 20 -13.50 -9.29 -10.78
N LEU A 21 -14.60 -8.57 -11.04
CA LEU A 21 -15.81 -9.15 -11.62
C LEU A 21 -15.55 -9.76 -13.00
N GLU A 22 -14.82 -9.06 -13.89
CA GLU A 22 -14.42 -9.59 -15.20
C GLU A 22 -13.55 -10.85 -15.08
N LYS A 23 -12.73 -10.93 -14.02
CA LYS A 23 -11.93 -12.12 -13.68
C LYS A 23 -12.70 -13.16 -12.87
N LYS A 24 -14.04 -13.06 -12.81
CA LYS A 24 -14.95 -14.02 -12.16
C LYS A 24 -14.71 -14.20 -10.66
N TRP A 25 -14.17 -13.18 -9.99
CA TRP A 25 -14.11 -13.14 -8.54
C TRP A 25 -15.48 -12.84 -7.94
N LYS A 26 -15.73 -13.37 -6.75
CA LYS A 26 -16.91 -13.04 -5.97
C LYS A 26 -16.64 -11.78 -5.16
N ILE A 27 -17.55 -10.80 -5.21
CA ILE A 27 -17.42 -9.56 -4.45
C ILE A 27 -18.41 -9.60 -3.28
N ALA A 28 -17.93 -9.25 -2.09
CA ALA A 28 -18.72 -9.19 -0.87
C ALA A 28 -18.78 -7.75 -0.36
N GLN A 29 -19.93 -7.38 0.22
CA GLN A 29 -20.16 -6.12 0.91
C GLN A 29 -19.74 -4.90 0.08
N MET A 30 -20.15 -4.81 -1.18
CA MET A 30 -20.05 -3.59 -1.97
C MET A 30 -20.74 -2.43 -1.22
N SER A 31 -20.26 -1.21 -1.42
CA SER A 31 -21.00 -0.02 -0.95
C SER A 31 -22.14 0.26 -1.92
N GLU A 32 -23.24 0.84 -1.44
CA GLU A 32 -24.39 1.26 -2.25
C GLU A 32 -23.95 2.02 -3.50
N VAL A 33 -23.04 2.99 -3.35
CA VAL A 33 -22.44 3.78 -4.46
C VAL A 33 -21.76 2.91 -5.54
N ILE A 34 -21.15 1.77 -5.17
CA ILE A 34 -20.49 0.88 -6.14
C ILE A 34 -21.52 -0.04 -6.79
N GLU A 35 -22.51 -0.52 -6.03
CA GLU A 35 -23.60 -1.33 -6.56
C GLU A 35 -24.40 -0.55 -7.61
N GLU A 36 -24.72 0.72 -7.33
CA GLU A 36 -25.38 1.63 -8.28
C GLU A 36 -24.54 1.84 -9.55
N ARG A 37 -23.23 2.11 -9.39
CA ARG A 37 -22.33 2.36 -10.53
C ARG A 37 -22.17 1.15 -11.45
N LEU A 38 -22.17 -0.06 -10.89
CA LEU A 38 -21.90 -1.28 -11.64
C LEU A 38 -23.17 -2.06 -12.01
N GLY A 39 -24.33 -1.70 -11.44
CA GLY A 39 -25.58 -2.42 -11.65
C GLY A 39 -25.58 -3.85 -11.09
N VAL A 40 -24.76 -4.12 -10.05
CA VAL A 40 -24.63 -5.45 -9.44
C VAL A 40 -24.66 -5.37 -7.92
N SER A 41 -25.35 -6.31 -7.29
CA SER A 41 -25.38 -6.49 -5.85
C SER A 41 -24.33 -7.51 -5.38
N SER A 42 -24.01 -7.46 -4.08
CA SER A 42 -23.04 -8.36 -3.45
C SER A 42 -23.61 -9.12 -2.26
N SER A 43 -22.97 -10.24 -1.90
CA SER A 43 -23.30 -10.91 -0.63
C SER A 43 -22.98 -10.00 0.56
N LYS A 44 -23.80 -10.10 1.62
CA LYS A 44 -23.55 -9.44 2.91
C LYS A 44 -22.57 -10.22 3.81
N ASP A 45 -22.20 -11.44 3.41
CA ASP A 45 -21.25 -12.28 4.14
C ASP A 45 -19.88 -11.61 4.32
N PRO A 46 -19.11 -12.02 5.34
CA PRO A 46 -17.73 -11.57 5.48
C PRO A 46 -16.90 -11.98 4.26
N ALA A 47 -16.03 -11.07 3.81
CA ALA A 47 -15.09 -11.39 2.74
C ALA A 47 -13.92 -12.24 3.25
N ASP A 48 -13.45 -13.15 2.42
CA ASP A 48 -12.22 -13.91 2.64
C ASP A 48 -10.98 -13.01 2.52
N VAL A 49 -11.04 -12.03 1.59
CA VAL A 49 -10.00 -11.02 1.38
C VAL A 49 -10.57 -9.61 1.52
N ASP A 50 -10.01 -8.84 2.45
CA ASP A 50 -10.30 -7.41 2.62
C ASP A 50 -9.20 -6.55 1.99
N ILE A 51 -9.54 -5.81 0.95
CA ILE A 51 -8.66 -4.88 0.25
C ILE A 51 -9.02 -3.45 0.65
N ARG A 52 -8.06 -2.73 1.20
CA ARG A 52 -8.21 -1.32 1.58
C ARG A 52 -6.98 -0.51 1.22
N GLN A 53 -7.14 0.81 1.12
CA GLN A 53 -6.03 1.72 0.85
C GLN A 53 -4.99 1.68 1.98
N ASN A 54 -3.72 1.62 1.60
CA ASN A 54 -2.59 1.75 2.52
C ASN A 54 -2.15 3.23 2.64
N LYS A 55 -1.27 3.55 3.59
CA LYS A 55 -0.81 4.93 3.81
C LYS A 55 0.23 5.44 2.79
N ASN A 56 0.71 4.61 1.87
CA ASN A 56 1.84 4.89 0.99
C ASN A 56 1.46 4.82 -0.51
N ASN A 57 0.26 5.29 -0.87
CA ASN A 57 -0.27 5.35 -2.25
C ASN A 57 -0.66 4.01 -2.91
N GLY A 58 -0.73 2.93 -2.14
CA GLY A 58 -1.15 1.61 -2.59
C GLY A 58 -2.30 1.01 -1.79
N LEU A 59 -2.33 -0.31 -1.74
CA LEU A 59 -3.33 -1.14 -1.08
C LEU A 59 -2.71 -2.09 -0.05
N MET A 60 -3.58 -2.58 0.81
CA MET A 60 -3.34 -3.63 1.78
C MET A 60 -4.47 -4.64 1.62
N ALA A 61 -4.13 -5.85 1.18
CA ALA A 61 -5.03 -6.99 1.12
C ALA A 61 -4.79 -7.90 2.34
N ILE A 62 -5.87 -8.25 3.03
CA ILE A 62 -5.84 -9.01 4.29
C ILE A 62 -6.69 -10.26 4.11
N GLY A 63 -6.13 -11.44 4.35
CA GLY A 63 -6.84 -12.70 4.14
C GLY A 63 -6.00 -13.92 4.52
N GLU A 64 -6.46 -15.09 4.11
CA GLU A 64 -5.64 -16.31 4.20
C GLU A 64 -4.54 -16.32 3.13
N GLU A 65 -3.47 -17.07 3.39
CA GLU A 65 -2.30 -17.08 2.52
C GLU A 65 -2.60 -17.48 1.08
N ASN A 66 -3.42 -18.53 0.90
CA ASN A 66 -3.75 -19.04 -0.44
C ASN A 66 -4.62 -18.04 -1.22
N ASP A 67 -5.55 -17.36 -0.54
CA ASP A 67 -6.41 -16.37 -1.18
C ASP A 67 -5.61 -15.14 -1.63
N LEU A 68 -4.65 -14.70 -0.82
CA LEU A 68 -3.75 -13.60 -1.18
C LEU A 68 -2.79 -13.98 -2.32
N LYS A 69 -2.34 -15.24 -2.40
CA LYS A 69 -1.55 -15.73 -3.54
C LYS A 69 -2.36 -15.70 -4.83
N ASN A 70 -3.61 -16.18 -4.80
CA ASN A 70 -4.51 -16.12 -5.96
C ASN A 70 -4.81 -14.67 -6.40
N LEU A 71 -5.02 -13.77 -5.43
CA LEU A 71 -5.19 -12.33 -5.72
C LEU A 71 -3.93 -11.75 -6.37
N LYS A 72 -2.75 -12.04 -5.82
CA LYS A 72 -1.45 -11.61 -6.36
C LYS A 72 -1.31 -12.05 -7.83
N GLU A 73 -1.50 -13.33 -8.11
CA GLU A 73 -1.38 -13.89 -9.46
C GLU A 73 -2.38 -13.25 -10.45
N THR A 74 -3.60 -12.99 -10.00
CA THR A 74 -4.61 -12.29 -10.81
C THR A 74 -4.13 -10.89 -11.18
N LEU A 75 -3.64 -10.13 -10.20
CA LEU A 75 -3.20 -8.75 -10.42
C LEU A 75 -1.90 -8.67 -11.24
N GLU A 76 -0.94 -9.59 -11.06
CA GLU A 76 0.30 -9.67 -11.85
C GLU A 76 0.06 -9.96 -13.34
N LYS A 77 -1.04 -10.67 -13.66
CA LYS A 77 -1.45 -10.88 -15.05
C LYS A 77 -1.96 -9.59 -15.69
N GLU A 78 -2.65 -8.77 -14.90
CA GLU A 78 -3.34 -7.57 -15.37
C GLU A 78 -2.49 -6.31 -15.37
N PHE A 79 -1.51 -6.19 -14.48
CA PHE A 79 -0.75 -4.97 -14.27
C PHE A 79 0.73 -5.17 -14.60
N LEU A 80 1.35 -4.15 -15.20
CA LEU A 80 2.76 -4.17 -15.59
C LEU A 80 3.64 -3.77 -14.39
N ASP A 81 3.53 -2.53 -13.94
CA ASP A 81 4.29 -1.94 -12.83
C ASP A 81 3.55 -2.08 -11.49
N ILE A 82 3.35 -3.32 -11.07
CA ILE A 82 2.76 -3.67 -9.78
C ILE A 82 3.78 -4.34 -8.86
N PHE A 83 3.79 -3.92 -7.60
CA PHE A 83 4.77 -4.34 -6.60
C PHE A 83 4.08 -4.96 -5.39
N PHE A 84 4.64 -6.06 -4.89
CA PHE A 84 4.06 -6.84 -3.80
C PHE A 84 5.01 -7.00 -2.63
N LYS A 85 4.48 -6.88 -1.42
CA LYS A 85 5.20 -7.20 -0.20
C LYS A 85 4.30 -7.96 0.77
N MET A 86 4.63 -9.23 0.97
CA MET A 86 3.98 -10.06 1.98
C MET A 86 4.59 -9.73 3.36
N GLU A 87 3.77 -9.29 4.30
CA GLU A 87 4.21 -9.05 5.67
C GLU A 87 4.46 -10.38 6.38
N LYS A 88 5.57 -10.43 7.14
CA LYS A 88 5.92 -11.59 7.97
C LYS A 88 4.99 -11.70 9.18
N VAL A 89 4.72 -10.56 9.81
CA VAL A 89 3.84 -10.44 10.97
C VAL A 89 2.37 -10.52 10.54
N GLN A 90 1.59 -11.31 11.27
CA GLN A 90 0.17 -11.56 10.97
C GLN A 90 -0.72 -10.56 11.68
N LEU A 91 -1.63 -9.90 10.95
CA LEU A 91 -2.60 -8.98 11.54
C LEU A 91 -3.60 -9.77 12.41
N TYR A 92 -3.90 -9.27 13.61
CA TYR A 92 -4.71 -9.96 14.63
C TYR A 92 -4.09 -11.24 15.21
N GLY A 93 -2.87 -11.60 14.82
CA GLY A 93 -2.14 -12.71 15.44
C GLY A 93 -1.81 -12.38 16.89
N ILE A 94 -1.91 -13.38 17.77
CA ILE A 94 -1.53 -13.27 19.18
C ILE A 94 -0.15 -13.89 19.35
N TYR A 95 0.78 -13.10 19.85
CA TYR A 95 2.17 -13.46 20.05
C TYR A 95 2.50 -13.41 21.54
N LYS A 96 3.39 -14.30 21.99
CA LYS A 96 4.14 -14.10 23.24
C LYS A 96 5.39 -13.31 22.86
N GLY A 97 5.40 -12.02 23.18
CA GLY A 97 6.49 -11.11 22.84
C GLY A 97 7.37 -10.81 24.04
N LYS A 98 8.63 -10.43 23.77
CA LYS A 98 9.60 -9.99 24.77
C LYS A 98 10.03 -8.56 24.52
N ILE A 99 10.14 -7.75 25.57
CA ILE A 99 10.66 -6.38 25.42
C ILE A 99 12.12 -6.45 25.00
N SER A 100 12.43 -5.89 23.83
CA SER A 100 13.80 -5.73 23.33
C SER A 100 14.40 -4.39 23.74
N GLU A 101 13.58 -3.32 23.74
CA GLU A 101 14.02 -1.96 24.05
C GLU A 101 12.87 -1.13 24.64
N LYS A 102 13.15 -0.31 25.66
CA LYS A 102 12.19 0.67 26.21
C LYS A 102 12.61 2.08 25.80
N LYS A 103 11.71 2.83 25.16
CA LYS A 103 11.93 4.22 24.72
C LYS A 103 10.79 5.12 25.18
N GLY A 104 10.91 5.70 26.37
CA GLY A 104 9.88 6.56 26.96
C GLY A 104 8.55 5.82 27.14
N ARG A 105 7.47 6.31 26.50
CA ARG A 105 6.12 5.70 26.55
C ARG A 105 5.90 4.56 25.55
N LYS A 106 6.93 4.13 24.81
CA LYS A 106 6.82 3.01 23.87
C LYS A 106 7.88 1.96 24.16
N SER A 107 7.50 0.71 23.97
CA SER A 107 8.39 -0.45 24.04
C SER A 107 8.48 -1.08 22.65
N ILE A 108 9.69 -1.45 22.24
CA ILE A 108 9.92 -2.28 21.06
C ILE A 108 9.91 -3.73 21.52
N ILE A 109 9.00 -4.51 20.97
CA ILE A 109 8.79 -5.89 21.35
C ILE A 109 9.31 -6.79 20.24
N ASP A 110 10.17 -7.73 20.62
CA ASP A 110 10.57 -8.83 19.78
C ASP A 110 9.47 -9.89 19.74
N ILE A 111 9.06 -10.25 18.54
CA ILE A 111 8.07 -11.30 18.26
C ILE A 111 8.67 -12.23 17.20
N LYS A 112 8.22 -13.48 17.14
CA LYS A 112 8.86 -14.52 16.31
C LYS A 112 9.13 -14.09 14.86
N ASP A 113 8.23 -13.29 14.30
CA ASP A 113 8.23 -12.89 12.89
C ASP A 113 8.75 -11.45 12.65
N GLY A 114 9.27 -10.77 13.67
CA GLY A 114 9.81 -9.41 13.55
C GLY A 114 9.72 -8.58 14.84
N THR A 115 9.59 -7.26 14.71
CA THR A 115 9.42 -6.37 15.88
C THR A 115 8.14 -5.55 15.77
N GLY A 116 7.53 -5.26 16.92
CA GLY A 116 6.35 -4.41 17.02
C GLY A 116 6.52 -3.31 18.07
N LEU A 117 5.69 -2.27 17.97
CA LEU A 117 5.61 -1.18 18.92
C LEU A 117 4.43 -1.39 19.87
N CYS A 118 4.68 -1.34 21.16
CA CYS A 118 3.64 -1.31 22.19
C CYS A 118 3.69 0.05 22.91
N TYR A 119 2.53 0.68 23.12
CA TYR A 119 2.40 1.98 23.82
C TYR A 119 1.81 1.82 25.23
N GLU A 120 1.72 0.58 25.71
CA GLU A 120 1.18 0.21 27.01
C GLU A 120 2.32 -0.21 27.95
N PHE A 121 2.10 -0.06 29.25
CA PHE A 121 2.99 -0.63 30.26
C PHE A 121 2.73 -2.13 30.36
N ILE A 122 3.72 -2.94 29.98
CA ILE A 122 3.63 -4.40 29.97
C ILE A 122 4.80 -5.01 30.74
N LYS A 123 4.65 -6.28 31.16
CA LYS A 123 5.74 -7.08 31.73
C LYS A 123 6.79 -7.38 30.65
N ASP A 124 7.98 -7.84 31.07
CA ASP A 124 9.08 -8.13 30.14
C ASP A 124 8.70 -9.17 29.08
N GLU A 125 7.85 -10.13 29.44
CA GLU A 125 7.20 -11.03 28.49
C GLU A 125 5.68 -10.97 28.66
N SER A 126 4.95 -10.78 27.56
CA SER A 126 3.48 -10.62 27.60
C SER A 126 2.83 -11.19 26.34
N LEU A 127 1.57 -11.61 26.46
CA LEU A 127 0.72 -11.88 25.31
C LEU A 127 0.31 -10.55 24.68
N LEU A 128 0.49 -10.45 23.36
CA LEU A 128 0.27 -9.23 22.61
C LEU A 128 -0.38 -9.56 21.28
N GLN A 129 -1.41 -8.81 20.92
CA GLN A 129 -2.07 -8.93 19.63
C GLN A 129 -1.63 -7.82 18.68
N VAL A 130 -1.40 -8.19 17.41
CA VAL A 130 -1.11 -7.23 16.34
C VAL A 130 -2.38 -6.52 15.91
N PHE A 131 -2.48 -5.22 16.20
CA PHE A 131 -3.67 -4.41 15.92
C PHE A 131 -3.59 -3.64 14.59
N ASP A 132 -2.40 -3.18 14.21
CA ASP A 132 -2.15 -2.46 12.95
C ASP A 132 -0.75 -2.83 12.44
N ILE A 133 -0.54 -2.82 11.13
CA ILE A 133 0.76 -3.07 10.48
C ILE A 133 1.04 -2.12 9.30
N ASN A 134 0.32 -0.99 9.20
CA ASN A 134 0.49 -0.02 8.11
C ASN A 134 1.94 0.44 7.94
N LYS A 135 2.59 0.92 9.02
CA LYS A 135 4.00 1.34 9.01
C LYS A 135 4.89 0.31 9.69
N ARG A 136 4.70 0.17 11.00
CA ARG A 136 5.29 -0.88 11.84
C ARG A 136 4.15 -1.58 12.60
N PRO A 137 4.29 -2.88 12.93
CA PRO A 137 3.31 -3.56 13.75
C PRO A 137 3.06 -2.82 15.06
N ILE A 138 1.80 -2.53 15.37
CA ILE A 138 1.36 -1.98 16.65
C ILE A 138 0.75 -3.12 17.44
N LEU A 139 1.28 -3.35 18.63
CA LEU A 139 0.90 -4.41 19.54
C LEU A 139 0.09 -3.85 20.71
N ARG A 140 -0.89 -4.63 21.16
CA ARG A 140 -1.71 -4.34 22.36
C ARG A 140 -1.81 -5.56 23.26
N SER A 141 -1.86 -5.35 24.56
CA SER A 141 -2.08 -6.42 25.55
C SER A 141 -3.55 -6.81 25.67
N GLU A 142 -4.45 -5.91 25.30
CA GLU A 142 -5.89 -6.18 25.20
C GLU A 142 -6.20 -7.09 23.99
N LEU A 143 -6.39 -8.37 24.25
CA LEU A 143 -6.63 -9.37 23.21
C LEU A 143 -8.11 -9.38 22.77
N THR A 144 -8.33 -9.51 21.47
CA THR A 144 -9.64 -9.77 20.87
C THR A 144 -9.64 -11.13 20.18
N PHE A 145 -10.78 -11.81 20.19
CA PHE A 145 -10.93 -13.10 19.53
C PHE A 145 -11.95 -13.02 18.40
N PRO A 146 -11.52 -12.71 17.17
CA PRO A 146 -12.43 -12.66 16.03
C PRO A 146 -12.83 -14.07 15.56
N GLY A 147 -14.14 -14.30 15.44
CA GLY A 147 -14.73 -15.38 14.67
C GLY A 147 -15.28 -14.89 13.32
N LYS A 148 -16.19 -15.64 12.71
CA LYS A 148 -16.88 -15.30 11.46
C LYS A 148 -17.94 -14.22 11.70
N ASN A 149 -18.86 -14.46 12.63
CA ASN A 149 -20.00 -13.59 12.92
C ASN A 149 -19.83 -12.78 14.21
N VAL A 150 -18.95 -13.22 15.10
CA VAL A 150 -18.74 -12.61 16.42
C VAL A 150 -17.28 -12.21 16.63
N VAL A 151 -17.03 -11.24 17.50
CA VAL A 151 -15.70 -10.94 18.03
C VAL A 151 -15.80 -10.87 19.55
N LEU A 152 -15.01 -11.67 20.27
CA LEU A 152 -14.86 -11.45 21.71
C LEU A 152 -13.95 -10.25 21.97
N LEU A 153 -14.39 -9.38 22.87
CA LEU A 153 -13.73 -8.14 23.24
C LEU A 153 -13.14 -8.23 24.66
N PRO A 154 -12.03 -7.52 24.93
CA PRO A 154 -11.42 -7.50 26.27
C PRO A 154 -12.37 -6.94 27.34
N ASN A 155 -13.20 -5.96 26.97
CA ASN A 155 -14.14 -5.31 27.87
C ASN A 155 -15.50 -6.03 27.87
N ARG A 156 -16.00 -6.39 29.05
CA ARG A 156 -17.29 -7.06 29.27
C ARG A 156 -18.48 -6.18 28.87
N ALA A 157 -18.85 -6.22 27.59
CA ALA A 157 -20.00 -5.51 27.03
C ALA A 157 -20.56 -6.24 25.81
N VAL A 158 -21.86 -6.12 25.58
CA VAL A 158 -22.49 -6.54 24.33
C VAL A 158 -22.53 -5.37 23.37
N LYS A 159 -21.94 -5.53 22.18
CA LYS A 159 -21.92 -4.54 21.10
C LYS A 159 -22.50 -5.15 19.83
N ILE A 160 -23.12 -4.31 19.03
CA ILE A 160 -23.72 -4.71 17.75
C ILE A 160 -23.21 -3.77 16.67
N SER A 161 -22.83 -4.33 15.52
CA SER A 161 -22.42 -3.57 14.35
C SER A 161 -23.43 -2.45 14.03
N ARG A 162 -22.92 -1.24 13.80
CA ARG A 162 -23.74 -0.07 13.41
C ARG A 162 -24.46 -0.24 12.08
N LYS A 163 -24.06 -1.22 11.27
CA LYS A 163 -24.67 -1.54 9.99
C LYS A 163 -25.97 -2.37 10.13
N ILE A 164 -26.20 -2.99 11.29
CA ILE A 164 -27.48 -3.64 11.59
C ILE A 164 -28.40 -2.53 12.11
N LYS A 165 -29.32 -2.09 11.26
CA LYS A 165 -30.25 -0.99 11.54
C LYS A 165 -31.61 -1.46 12.06
N ASP A 166 -32.00 -2.69 11.72
CA ASP A 166 -33.26 -3.29 12.11
C ASP A 166 -33.38 -3.35 13.66
N PRO A 167 -34.40 -2.74 14.27
CA PRO A 167 -34.56 -2.72 15.72
C PRO A 167 -34.75 -4.09 16.36
N GLU A 168 -35.55 -4.97 15.73
CA GLU A 168 -35.88 -6.30 16.26
C GLU A 168 -34.64 -7.19 16.26
N GLU A 169 -33.87 -7.19 15.17
CA GLU A 169 -32.61 -7.93 15.09
C GLU A 169 -31.57 -7.41 16.08
N ARG A 170 -31.55 -6.09 16.34
CA ARG A 170 -30.66 -5.52 17.36
C ARG A 170 -31.05 -5.96 18.75
N GLU A 171 -32.34 -5.99 19.06
CA GLU A 171 -32.84 -6.47 20.35
C GLU A 171 -32.54 -7.96 20.54
N ARG A 172 -32.83 -8.79 19.52
CA ARG A 172 -32.51 -10.23 19.50
C ARG A 172 -31.04 -10.50 19.80
N LEU A 173 -30.13 -9.86 19.05
CA LEU A 173 -28.69 -10.03 19.23
C LEU A 173 -28.22 -9.51 20.59
N TYR A 174 -28.83 -8.44 21.11
CA TYR A 174 -28.49 -7.91 22.43
C TYR A 174 -28.86 -8.88 23.55
N GLU A 175 -30.06 -9.45 23.51
CA GLU A 175 -30.52 -10.44 24.49
C GLU A 175 -29.74 -11.75 24.40
N LEU A 176 -29.45 -12.23 23.18
CA LEU A 176 -28.54 -13.36 22.97
C LEU A 176 -27.16 -13.08 23.58
N GLY A 177 -26.59 -11.91 23.29
CA GLY A 177 -25.30 -11.49 23.82
C GLY A 177 -25.27 -11.45 25.34
N LYS A 178 -26.33 -10.94 25.98
CA LYS A 178 -26.45 -10.93 27.46
C LYS A 178 -26.45 -12.34 28.03
N LYS A 179 -27.21 -13.27 27.44
CA LYS A 179 -27.30 -14.67 27.90
C LYS A 179 -25.94 -15.38 27.81
N GLN A 180 -25.13 -15.07 26.79
CA GLN A 180 -23.84 -15.70 26.55
C GLN A 180 -22.64 -14.95 27.18
N LEU A 181 -22.87 -13.79 27.81
CA LEU A 181 -21.80 -12.92 28.30
C LEU A 181 -21.09 -13.49 29.54
N LYS A 182 -19.80 -13.82 29.41
CA LYS A 182 -18.93 -14.23 30.53
C LYS A 182 -18.01 -13.08 30.98
N ASN A 183 -16.70 -13.34 31.05
CA ASN A 183 -15.62 -12.40 31.41
C ASN A 183 -15.24 -11.45 30.27
N LEU A 184 -15.33 -11.89 29.01
CA LEU A 184 -15.09 -11.08 27.81
C LEU A 184 -16.40 -10.50 27.26
N GLY A 185 -16.31 -9.38 26.55
CA GLY A 185 -17.42 -8.81 25.79
C GLY A 185 -17.67 -9.52 24.47
N ILE A 186 -18.81 -9.23 23.84
CA ILE A 186 -19.27 -9.84 22.60
C ILE A 186 -19.64 -8.72 21.61
N LEU A 187 -19.04 -8.73 20.42
CA LEU A 187 -19.43 -7.86 19.31
C LEU A 187 -20.03 -8.69 18.18
N PHE A 188 -21.31 -8.48 17.89
CA PHE A 188 -21.99 -9.07 16.73
C PHE A 188 -21.70 -8.27 15.45
N ARG A 189 -21.26 -8.97 14.41
CA ARG A 189 -21.02 -8.42 13.08
C ARG A 189 -22.31 -8.41 12.25
N SER A 190 -22.30 -7.69 11.13
CA SER A 190 -23.42 -7.67 10.19
C SER A 190 -23.81 -9.04 9.63
N SER A 191 -22.88 -10.01 9.64
CA SER A 191 -23.15 -11.38 9.20
C SER A 191 -23.88 -12.23 10.24
N ALA A 192 -24.12 -11.71 11.45
CA ALA A 192 -24.82 -12.39 12.55
C ALA A 192 -26.35 -12.35 12.43
N ILE A 193 -26.88 -11.58 11.48
CA ILE A 193 -28.33 -11.50 11.23
C ILE A 193 -28.87 -12.91 10.99
N GLU A 194 -29.99 -13.25 11.65
CA GLU A 194 -30.75 -14.50 11.48
C GLU A 194 -29.99 -15.83 11.81
N LYS A 195 -28.87 -15.80 12.55
CA LYS A 195 -28.01 -16.99 12.80
C LYS A 195 -27.95 -17.46 14.26
N GLU A 196 -29.06 -17.79 14.90
CA GLU A 196 -29.06 -18.04 16.35
C GLU A 196 -28.15 -19.20 16.80
N GLU A 197 -28.34 -20.40 16.27
CA GLU A 197 -27.57 -21.59 16.67
C GLU A 197 -26.07 -21.45 16.35
N GLU A 198 -25.75 -20.99 15.13
CA GLU A 198 -24.36 -20.75 14.71
C GLU A 198 -23.64 -19.76 15.65
N LEU A 199 -24.34 -18.72 16.11
CA LEU A 199 -23.75 -17.73 17.01
C LEU A 199 -23.44 -18.31 18.38
N ILE A 200 -24.32 -19.15 18.92
CA ILE A 200 -24.11 -19.78 20.24
C ILE A 200 -22.90 -20.70 20.19
N GLU A 201 -22.81 -21.53 19.15
CA GLU A 201 -21.68 -22.44 18.94
C GLU A 201 -20.37 -21.65 18.76
N GLU A 202 -20.36 -20.65 17.86
CA GLU A 202 -19.19 -19.80 17.61
C GLU A 202 -18.73 -19.06 18.87
N ILE A 203 -19.65 -18.52 19.67
CA ILE A 203 -19.31 -17.84 20.94
C ILE A 203 -18.66 -18.81 21.91
N LYS A 204 -19.19 -20.04 22.04
CA LYS A 204 -18.65 -21.06 22.92
C LYS A 204 -17.23 -21.43 22.52
N GLU A 205 -17.00 -21.74 21.24
CA GLU A 205 -15.67 -22.08 20.71
C GLU A 205 -14.66 -20.96 20.96
N LEU A 206 -15.05 -19.70 20.73
CA LEU A 206 -14.18 -18.55 20.97
C LEU A 206 -13.84 -18.37 22.46
N TYR A 207 -14.78 -18.62 23.37
CA TYR A 207 -14.51 -18.58 24.80
C TYR A 207 -13.55 -19.68 25.22
N ASP A 208 -13.76 -20.91 24.75
CA ASP A 208 -12.91 -22.07 25.08
C ASP A 208 -11.47 -21.83 24.58
N GLU A 209 -11.31 -21.27 23.36
CA GLU A 209 -10.00 -20.87 22.84
C GLU A 209 -9.36 -19.74 23.66
N ALA A 210 -10.13 -18.70 24.01
CA ALA A 210 -9.64 -17.56 24.76
C ALA A 210 -9.18 -17.97 26.17
N GLU A 211 -9.96 -18.77 26.88
CA GLU A 211 -9.62 -19.30 28.21
C GLU A 211 -8.35 -20.14 28.14
N LYS A 212 -8.22 -21.01 27.14
CA LYS A 212 -7.00 -21.82 26.94
C LYS A 212 -5.76 -20.96 26.77
N ILE A 213 -5.83 -19.92 25.94
CA ILE A 213 -4.69 -19.03 25.65
C ILE A 213 -4.34 -18.17 26.87
N LEU A 214 -5.34 -17.59 27.53
CA LEU A 214 -5.14 -16.70 28.67
C LEU A 214 -4.62 -17.46 29.89
N ASN A 215 -5.17 -18.64 30.19
CA ASN A 215 -4.76 -19.45 31.35
C ASN A 215 -3.38 -20.11 31.15
N SER A 216 -2.96 -20.31 29.90
CA SER A 216 -1.65 -20.90 29.57
C SER A 216 -0.56 -19.86 29.30
N SER A 217 -0.80 -18.57 29.60
CA SER A 217 0.09 -17.48 29.20
C SER A 217 1.53 -17.65 29.67
N ASP A 218 1.72 -18.25 30.85
CA ASP A 218 3.02 -18.42 31.51
C ASP A 218 3.76 -19.67 31.01
N LEU A 219 3.08 -20.57 30.31
CA LEU A 219 3.69 -21.77 29.71
C LEU A 219 4.32 -21.47 28.34
N PHE A 220 3.98 -20.35 27.71
CA PHE A 220 4.52 -19.96 26.42
C PHE A 220 5.87 -19.28 26.57
N SER A 221 6.86 -19.72 25.78
CA SER A 221 8.15 -19.06 25.67
C SER A 221 8.11 -17.92 24.66
N ALA A 222 8.69 -16.77 25.02
CA ALA A 222 8.91 -15.67 24.08
C ALA A 222 10.25 -15.84 23.32
N PRO A 223 10.34 -15.45 22.03
CA PRO A 223 9.26 -14.96 21.18
C PRO A 223 8.54 -16.11 20.44
N SER A 224 7.21 -16.15 20.50
CA SER A 224 6.42 -17.18 19.79
C SER A 224 5.07 -16.66 19.28
N LEU A 225 4.55 -17.31 18.24
CA LEU A 225 3.19 -17.10 17.72
C LEU A 225 2.26 -18.10 18.42
N ILE A 226 1.27 -17.58 19.14
CA ILE A 226 0.32 -18.39 19.94
C ILE A 226 -0.95 -18.67 19.17
N ARG A 227 -1.49 -17.64 18.50
CA ARG A 227 -2.68 -17.74 17.67
C ARG A 227 -2.43 -17.08 16.32
N LYS A 228 -2.67 -17.82 15.24
CA LYS A 228 -2.54 -17.29 13.88
C LYS A 228 -3.50 -16.13 13.66
N GLY A 229 -3.01 -15.11 12.96
CA GLY A 229 -3.81 -13.99 12.48
C GLY A 229 -4.09 -14.15 10.99
N LYS A 230 -4.44 -13.02 10.35
CA LYS A 230 -4.56 -12.92 8.90
C LYS A 230 -3.23 -12.50 8.28
N ARG A 231 -2.93 -13.06 7.11
CA ARG A 231 -1.79 -12.60 6.30
C ARG A 231 -2.12 -11.25 5.69
N VAL A 232 -1.08 -10.50 5.36
CA VAL A 232 -1.20 -9.20 4.74
C VAL A 232 -0.25 -9.09 3.56
N LEU A 233 -0.84 -8.76 2.42
CA LEU A 233 -0.15 -8.41 1.20
C LEU A 233 -0.27 -6.90 0.97
N LYS A 234 0.83 -6.17 1.06
CA LYS A 234 0.92 -4.79 0.58
C LYS A 234 1.11 -4.82 -0.94
N ILE A 235 0.35 -3.98 -1.63
CA ILE A 235 0.32 -3.90 -3.08
C ILE A 235 0.51 -2.43 -3.44
N ASP A 236 1.50 -2.10 -4.25
CA ASP A 236 1.64 -0.76 -4.78
C ASP A 236 1.55 -0.77 -6.31
N PHE A 237 0.95 0.27 -6.86
CA PHE A 237 0.82 0.48 -8.30
C PHE A 237 1.74 1.61 -8.73
N GLY A 238 2.55 1.34 -9.75
CA GLY A 238 3.26 2.35 -10.51
C GLY A 238 2.35 3.10 -11.47
N TRP A 239 2.97 3.93 -12.30
CA TRP A 239 2.32 4.84 -13.22
C TRP A 239 1.40 4.14 -14.24
N TYR A 240 1.87 3.11 -14.96
CA TYR A 240 1.06 2.42 -15.98
C TYR A 240 -0.15 1.72 -15.38
N SER A 241 0.02 1.11 -14.21
CA SER A 241 -1.05 0.43 -13.50
C SER A 241 -2.11 1.40 -13.02
N LYS A 242 -1.73 2.59 -12.54
CA LYS A 242 -2.66 3.68 -12.23
C LYS A 242 -3.43 4.15 -13.46
N LYS A 243 -2.77 4.30 -14.62
CA LYS A 243 -3.44 4.64 -15.88
C LYS A 243 -4.42 3.56 -16.34
N LYS A 244 -4.07 2.28 -16.19
CA LYS A 244 -5.00 1.17 -16.46
C LYS A 244 -6.20 1.21 -15.52
N LEU A 245 -5.99 1.49 -14.23
CA LEU A 245 -7.07 1.66 -13.25
C LEU A 245 -7.97 2.87 -13.57
N ASP A 246 -7.39 4.00 -14.02
CA ASP A 246 -8.15 5.16 -14.51
C ASP A 246 -8.99 4.78 -15.73
N SER A 247 -8.43 4.00 -16.66
CA SER A 247 -9.11 3.54 -17.88
C SER A 247 -10.30 2.64 -17.54
N LEU A 248 -10.09 1.62 -16.70
CA LEU A 248 -11.15 0.74 -16.20
C LEU A 248 -12.27 1.52 -15.50
N ARG A 249 -11.91 2.56 -14.73
CA ARG A 249 -12.88 3.45 -14.09
C ARG A 249 -13.66 4.29 -15.10
N SER A 250 -12.97 4.79 -16.12
CA SER A 250 -13.57 5.66 -17.15
C SER A 250 -14.66 4.96 -17.98
N GLU A 251 -14.63 3.64 -18.06
CA GLU A 251 -15.68 2.84 -18.69
C GLU A 251 -16.99 2.79 -17.89
N ILE A 252 -16.98 3.23 -16.62
CA ILE A 252 -18.15 3.21 -15.73
C ILE A 252 -18.68 4.62 -15.48
N LEU A 253 -17.78 5.58 -15.31
CA LEU A 253 -18.16 6.97 -15.02
C LEU A 253 -17.09 7.96 -15.51
N PRO A 254 -17.46 9.23 -15.72
CA PRO A 254 -16.51 10.28 -16.06
C PRO A 254 -15.32 10.29 -15.12
N THR A 255 -14.13 10.10 -15.68
CA THR A 255 -12.87 9.99 -14.94
C THR A 255 -11.82 10.88 -15.59
N MET A 256 -11.22 11.76 -14.79
CA MET A 256 -10.11 12.62 -15.21
C MET A 256 -8.84 11.78 -15.46
N LYS A 257 -8.00 12.18 -16.43
CA LYS A 257 -6.64 11.63 -16.53
C LYS A 257 -5.89 11.75 -15.21
N ASN A 258 -5.07 10.74 -14.89
CA ASN A 258 -4.27 10.70 -13.67
C ASN A 258 -5.12 10.72 -12.37
N HIS A 259 -6.37 10.25 -12.42
CA HIS A 259 -7.24 10.23 -11.24
C HIS A 259 -6.57 9.56 -10.04
N HIS A 260 -6.13 8.30 -10.19
CA HIS A 260 -5.52 7.57 -9.08
C HIS A 260 -4.18 8.17 -8.63
N LEU A 261 -3.42 8.77 -9.55
CA LEU A 261 -2.20 9.51 -9.21
C LEU A 261 -2.54 10.69 -8.28
N TYR A 262 -3.38 11.60 -8.74
CA TYR A 262 -3.71 12.84 -8.04
C TYR A 262 -4.56 12.64 -6.79
N LYS A 263 -5.31 11.54 -6.69
CA LYS A 263 -6.03 11.14 -5.46
C LYS A 263 -5.12 10.89 -4.27
N ASN A 264 -3.84 10.66 -4.49
CA ASN A 264 -2.85 10.53 -3.43
C ASN A 264 -2.28 11.87 -2.94
N SER A 265 -2.72 13.00 -3.52
CA SER A 265 -2.43 14.36 -3.04
C SER A 265 -3.71 15.03 -2.54
N MET A 266 -3.67 15.59 -1.33
CA MET A 266 -4.86 16.24 -0.74
C MET A 266 -5.37 17.41 -1.58
N LYS A 267 -4.46 18.27 -2.07
CA LYS A 267 -4.81 19.43 -2.92
C LYS A 267 -5.40 18.99 -4.26
N LEU A 268 -4.73 18.06 -4.95
CA LEU A 268 -5.16 17.63 -6.28
C LEU A 268 -6.40 16.72 -6.24
N SER A 269 -6.62 15.98 -5.15
CA SER A 269 -7.81 15.14 -4.97
C SER A 269 -9.10 15.95 -4.99
N ALA A 270 -9.10 17.16 -4.41
CA ALA A 270 -10.24 18.08 -4.44
C ALA A 270 -10.48 18.63 -5.86
N ALA A 271 -9.42 19.06 -6.55
CA ALA A 271 -9.50 19.57 -7.92
C ALA A 271 -9.99 18.50 -8.91
N ILE A 272 -9.53 17.24 -8.78
CA ILE A 272 -10.00 16.12 -9.61
C ILE A 272 -11.47 15.80 -9.36
N ASN A 273 -11.92 15.80 -8.10
CA ASN A 273 -13.33 15.60 -7.78
C ASN A 273 -14.23 16.66 -8.44
N LEU A 274 -13.78 17.93 -8.39
CA LEU A 274 -14.51 19.03 -9.02
C LEU A 274 -14.50 18.87 -10.55
N GLY A 275 -13.35 18.55 -11.15
CA GLY A 275 -13.25 18.30 -12.59
C GLY A 275 -14.18 17.18 -13.05
N GLU A 276 -14.22 16.05 -12.35
CA GLU A 276 -15.14 14.94 -12.67
C GLU A 276 -16.61 15.34 -12.55
N LYS A 277 -16.96 16.18 -11.55
CA LYS A 277 -18.31 16.70 -11.41
C LYS A 277 -18.69 17.61 -12.59
N ILE A 278 -17.79 18.51 -12.99
CA ILE A 278 -17.99 19.42 -14.13
C ILE A 278 -18.18 18.64 -15.44
N ILE A 279 -17.40 17.57 -15.65
CA ILE A 279 -17.57 16.68 -16.81
C ILE A 279 -18.95 16.00 -16.75
N ASN A 280 -19.36 15.55 -15.57
CA ASN A 280 -20.67 14.92 -15.38
C ASN A 280 -21.85 15.89 -15.60
N GLU A 281 -21.63 17.20 -15.49
CA GLU A 281 -22.61 18.26 -15.85
C GLU A 281 -22.64 18.55 -17.36
N GLY A 282 -21.85 17.82 -18.17
CA GLY A 282 -21.88 17.88 -19.64
C GLY A 282 -20.81 18.77 -20.27
N ILE A 283 -19.88 19.30 -19.49
CA ILE A 283 -18.75 20.09 -20.01
C ILE A 283 -17.70 19.18 -20.67
N ASP A 284 -17.13 19.64 -21.78
CA ASP A 284 -16.11 18.90 -22.52
C ASP A 284 -14.91 18.50 -21.64
N LYS A 285 -14.60 17.20 -21.65
CA LYS A 285 -13.52 16.62 -20.85
C LYS A 285 -12.15 17.21 -21.19
N ASN A 286 -11.85 17.45 -22.47
CA ASN A 286 -10.54 17.96 -22.86
C ASN A 286 -10.33 19.39 -22.37
N LEU A 287 -11.38 20.21 -22.39
CA LEU A 287 -11.35 21.55 -21.81
C LEU A 287 -11.07 21.49 -20.30
N VAL A 288 -11.76 20.63 -19.55
CA VAL A 288 -11.56 20.49 -18.11
C VAL A 288 -10.13 20.01 -17.79
N GLU A 289 -9.63 19.01 -18.53
CA GLU A 289 -8.28 18.49 -18.36
C GLU A 289 -7.20 19.52 -18.70
N LYS A 290 -7.40 20.34 -19.75
CA LYS A 290 -6.49 21.43 -20.09
C LYS A 290 -6.38 22.45 -18.96
N ASN A 291 -7.52 22.95 -18.45
CA ASN A 291 -7.53 23.91 -17.35
C ASN A 291 -6.96 23.31 -16.05
N PHE A 292 -7.17 22.01 -15.82
CA PHE A 292 -6.57 21.31 -14.71
C PHE A 292 -5.03 21.31 -14.80
N LEU A 293 -4.46 21.11 -15.98
CA LEU A 293 -3.00 21.15 -16.18
C LEU A 293 -2.43 22.54 -15.86
N ASP A 294 -3.12 23.62 -16.19
CA ASP A 294 -2.70 24.98 -15.84
C ASP A 294 -2.65 25.17 -14.30
N VAL A 295 -3.68 24.68 -13.59
CA VAL A 295 -3.70 24.67 -12.12
C VAL A 295 -2.58 23.81 -11.55
N PHE A 296 -2.35 22.62 -12.11
CA PHE A 296 -1.30 21.71 -11.66
C PHE A 296 0.09 22.35 -11.78
N GLN A 297 0.37 22.97 -12.93
CA GLN A 297 1.63 23.70 -13.15
C GLN A 297 1.82 24.85 -12.16
N SER A 298 0.76 25.62 -11.89
CA SER A 298 0.82 26.74 -10.93
C SER A 298 1.02 26.33 -9.47
N CYS A 299 0.75 25.06 -9.13
CA CYS A 299 0.85 24.55 -7.76
C CYS A 299 2.24 23.97 -7.43
N MET A 300 3.12 23.86 -8.42
CA MET A 300 4.45 23.27 -8.24
C MET A 300 5.28 24.10 -7.24
N GLN A 301 5.88 23.43 -6.27
CA GLN A 301 6.72 24.09 -5.27
C GLN A 301 8.13 24.36 -5.81
N GLU A 302 8.81 25.35 -5.24
CA GLU A 302 10.21 25.68 -5.56
C GLU A 302 11.16 24.56 -5.16
N TYR A 303 10.85 23.83 -4.09
CA TYR A 303 11.59 22.66 -3.63
C TYR A 303 10.64 21.49 -3.48
N ILE A 304 11.06 20.31 -3.95
CA ILE A 304 10.27 19.09 -3.88
C ILE A 304 11.09 17.91 -3.35
N GLU A 305 10.43 16.96 -2.70
CA GLU A 305 11.06 15.71 -2.26
C GLU A 305 11.24 14.71 -3.40
N ILE A 306 12.30 13.91 -3.36
CA ILE A 306 12.48 12.77 -4.26
C ILE A 306 12.24 11.46 -3.49
N GLU A 307 11.09 10.83 -3.73
CA GLU A 307 10.75 9.50 -3.21
C GLU A 307 11.27 8.39 -4.14
N HIS A 308 12.40 7.80 -3.77
CA HIS A 308 13.01 6.67 -4.45
C HIS A 308 12.51 5.35 -3.82
N ILE A 309 11.68 4.60 -4.55
CA ILE A 309 11.07 3.38 -4.02
C ILE A 309 11.88 2.14 -4.42
N LYS A 310 12.44 1.45 -3.41
CA LYS A 310 12.98 0.09 -3.52
C LYS A 310 12.05 -0.90 -2.81
N ALA A 311 12.56 -1.65 -1.83
CA ALA A 311 11.75 -2.46 -0.90
C ALA A 311 10.96 -1.61 0.12
N TYR A 312 11.39 -0.35 0.30
CA TYR A 312 10.77 0.68 1.12
C TYR A 312 11.07 2.05 0.49
N PRO A 313 10.23 3.07 0.75
CA PRO A 313 10.50 4.43 0.29
C PRO A 313 11.77 4.98 0.95
N ILE A 314 12.67 5.53 0.14
CA ILE A 314 13.86 6.27 0.54
C ILE A 314 13.69 7.71 0.06
N ILE A 315 13.76 8.66 0.98
CA ILE A 315 13.73 10.09 0.63
C ILE A 315 15.19 10.51 0.35
N LEU A 316 15.49 10.87 -0.90
CA LEU A 316 16.85 11.28 -1.30
C LEU A 316 17.20 12.72 -0.88
N GLY A 317 16.24 13.45 -0.34
CA GLY A 317 16.31 14.86 0.02
C GLY A 317 15.44 15.73 -0.88
N GLU A 318 15.53 17.03 -0.66
CA GLU A 318 14.85 18.05 -1.46
C GLU A 318 15.69 18.43 -2.69
N ALA A 319 15.01 18.79 -3.77
CA ALA A 319 15.60 19.30 -4.99
C ALA A 319 14.89 20.59 -5.40
N GLU A 320 15.67 21.57 -5.85
CA GLU A 320 15.17 22.84 -6.38
C GLU A 320 14.57 22.60 -7.77
N VAL A 321 13.37 23.12 -8.02
CA VAL A 321 12.72 23.08 -9.33
C VAL A 321 13.25 24.24 -10.17
N LEU A 322 14.03 23.91 -11.21
CA LEU A 322 14.53 24.90 -12.16
C LEU A 322 13.52 25.21 -13.26
N GLU A 323 12.84 24.19 -13.76
CA GLU A 323 11.83 24.31 -14.80
C GLU A 323 10.74 23.24 -14.62
N PHE A 324 9.48 23.65 -14.73
CA PHE A 324 8.37 22.71 -14.83
C PHE A 324 7.42 23.11 -15.96
N LYS A 325 7.35 22.24 -16.98
CA LYS A 325 6.40 22.34 -18.10
C LYS A 325 5.94 20.93 -18.43
N TYR A 326 4.81 20.54 -17.85
CA TYR A 326 4.31 19.17 -17.94
C TYR A 326 4.28 18.67 -19.41
N PRO A 327 4.82 17.47 -19.72
CA PRO A 327 5.26 16.41 -18.79
C PRO A 327 6.73 16.51 -18.31
N LYS A 328 7.45 17.61 -18.58
CA LYS A 328 8.87 17.78 -18.27
C LYS A 328 9.12 18.53 -16.98
N LEU A 329 10.14 18.08 -16.24
CA LEU A 329 10.57 18.64 -14.97
C LEU A 329 12.11 18.61 -14.89
N VAL A 330 12.71 19.74 -14.55
CA VAL A 330 14.16 19.88 -14.35
C VAL A 330 14.44 20.27 -12.90
N LEU A 331 15.27 19.47 -12.23
CA LEU A 331 15.60 19.65 -10.82
C LEU A 331 17.10 19.87 -10.62
N ARG A 332 17.46 20.64 -9.59
CA ARG A 332 18.84 20.81 -9.12
C ARG A 332 19.01 20.26 -7.71
N ARG A 333 20.08 19.50 -7.49
CA ARG A 333 20.53 19.06 -6.16
C ARG A 333 21.99 19.42 -5.95
N ASN A 334 22.30 20.01 -4.80
CA ASN A 334 23.67 20.35 -4.42
C ASN A 334 24.25 19.29 -3.47
N PHE A 335 25.53 18.95 -3.62
CA PHE A 335 26.23 17.96 -2.82
C PHE A 335 27.30 18.57 -1.92
N LEU A 336 27.48 17.98 -0.74
CA LEU A 336 28.46 18.41 0.27
C LEU A 336 29.84 17.71 0.11
N GLY A 337 30.08 16.96 -0.98
CA GLY A 337 31.39 16.36 -1.28
C GLY A 337 31.76 15.09 -0.50
N ARG A 338 30.80 14.21 -0.20
CA ARG A 338 31.08 12.92 0.45
C ARG A 338 30.78 11.75 -0.47
N GLY A 339 31.74 10.82 -0.59
CA GLY A 339 31.62 9.59 -1.37
C GLY A 339 31.94 9.76 -2.86
N TYR A 340 31.46 8.82 -3.67
CA TYR A 340 31.62 8.79 -5.12
C TYR A 340 30.24 8.82 -5.80
N TYR A 341 30.20 9.23 -7.07
CA TYR A 341 29.05 8.99 -7.92
C TYR A 341 29.03 7.51 -8.30
N ASP A 342 27.96 6.82 -7.93
CA ASP A 342 27.80 5.38 -8.15
C ASP A 342 27.86 5.07 -9.65
N GLY A 343 28.52 3.97 -9.99
CA GLY A 343 28.75 3.59 -11.38
C GLY A 343 29.86 4.39 -12.09
N LEU A 344 29.98 5.70 -11.88
CA LEU A 344 30.99 6.55 -12.53
C LEU A 344 32.38 6.46 -11.87
N ASN A 345 32.45 6.06 -10.59
CA ASN A 345 33.69 6.04 -9.79
C ASN A 345 34.40 7.42 -9.70
N ILE A 346 33.63 8.49 -9.80
CA ILE A 346 34.12 9.88 -9.71
C ILE A 346 33.86 10.41 -8.30
N LYS A 347 34.88 11.00 -7.68
CA LYS A 347 34.77 11.55 -6.33
C LYS A 347 33.82 12.74 -6.32
N LYS A 348 32.89 12.74 -5.36
CA LYS A 348 32.04 13.90 -5.09
C LYS A 348 32.86 14.98 -4.41
N GLU A 349 32.78 16.20 -4.92
CA GLU A 349 33.47 17.35 -4.35
C GLU A 349 32.46 18.34 -3.76
N PHE A 350 32.95 19.22 -2.89
CA PHE A 350 32.09 20.20 -2.24
C PHE A 350 31.57 21.19 -3.29
N ARG A 351 30.25 21.43 -3.28
CA ARG A 351 29.51 22.25 -4.25
C ARG A 351 29.38 21.65 -5.65
N ASP A 352 29.72 20.38 -5.83
CA ASP A 352 29.19 19.65 -6.97
C ASP A 352 27.66 19.70 -6.93
N TYR A 353 27.04 19.64 -8.11
CA TYR A 353 25.59 19.58 -8.22
C TYR A 353 25.15 18.61 -9.32
N ALA A 354 23.91 18.15 -9.22
CA ALA A 354 23.24 17.39 -10.27
C ALA A 354 22.11 18.19 -10.87
N ILE A 355 22.03 18.19 -12.19
CA ILE A 355 20.82 18.55 -12.94
C ILE A 355 20.09 17.26 -13.29
N THR A 356 18.83 17.16 -12.87
CA THR A 356 17.99 15.99 -13.10
C THR A 356 16.91 16.35 -14.10
N GLU A 357 16.92 15.70 -15.26
CA GLU A 357 15.93 15.89 -16.32
C GLU A 357 14.95 14.73 -16.30
N ILE A 358 13.68 15.04 -16.05
CA ILE A 358 12.58 14.08 -15.97
C ILE A 358 11.55 14.44 -17.04
N GLU A 359 11.02 13.41 -17.68
CA GLU A 359 9.85 13.51 -18.54
C GLU A 359 8.91 12.37 -18.15
N GLU A 360 7.66 12.69 -17.80
CA GLU A 360 6.66 11.66 -17.50
C GLU A 360 6.57 10.65 -18.65
N GLU A 361 6.19 9.41 -18.37
CA GLU A 361 6.14 8.26 -19.30
C GLU A 361 7.49 7.64 -19.68
N LYS A 362 8.62 8.35 -19.54
CA LYS A 362 9.95 7.76 -19.78
C LYS A 362 10.30 6.74 -18.69
N TRP A 363 10.96 5.66 -19.10
CA TRP A 363 11.46 4.58 -18.22
C TRP A 363 12.83 4.89 -17.61
N TYR A 364 13.28 6.12 -17.72
CA TYR A 364 14.48 6.61 -17.07
C TYR A 364 14.39 8.13 -16.91
N PHE A 365 15.18 8.65 -15.99
CA PHE A 365 15.52 10.07 -15.97
C PHE A 365 17.04 10.21 -15.92
N THR A 366 17.51 11.41 -16.24
CA THR A 366 18.95 11.66 -16.42
C THR A 366 19.47 12.57 -15.33
N HIS A 367 20.53 12.16 -14.65
CA HIS A 367 21.35 12.98 -13.78
C HIS A 367 22.63 13.39 -14.50
N LYS A 368 22.80 14.69 -14.74
CA LYS A 368 24.07 15.27 -15.21
C LYS A 368 24.80 15.85 -14.01
N TYR A 369 25.99 15.33 -13.72
CA TYR A 369 26.78 15.77 -12.58
C TYR A 369 27.80 16.82 -13.02
N TYR A 370 27.84 17.93 -12.29
CA TYR A 370 28.72 19.06 -12.56
C TYR A 370 29.61 19.34 -11.35
N SER A 371 30.81 19.84 -11.62
CA SER A 371 31.69 20.41 -10.61
C SER A 371 31.16 21.77 -10.15
N LYS A 372 31.77 22.34 -9.10
CA LYS A 372 31.50 23.73 -8.67
C LYS A 372 31.81 24.78 -9.74
N ASP A 373 32.64 24.43 -10.73
CA ASP A 373 33.14 25.29 -11.81
C ASP A 373 32.37 25.02 -13.13
N ASP A 374 31.20 24.37 -13.04
CA ASP A 374 30.29 24.04 -14.14
C ASP A 374 30.85 23.05 -15.18
N GLU A 375 31.88 22.29 -14.82
CA GLU A 375 32.43 21.22 -15.67
C GLU A 375 31.62 19.93 -15.53
N LEU A 376 31.21 19.33 -16.65
CA LEU A 376 30.51 18.05 -16.66
C LEU A 376 31.45 16.94 -16.18
N LYS A 377 31.05 16.24 -15.13
CA LYS A 377 31.79 15.09 -14.57
C LYS A 377 31.30 13.77 -15.15
N GLY A 378 30.04 13.68 -15.53
CA GLY A 378 29.46 12.47 -16.15
C GLY A 378 27.94 12.48 -16.08
N ILE A 379 27.33 11.51 -16.75
CA ILE A 379 25.88 11.39 -16.85
C ILE A 379 25.45 10.00 -16.34
N TYR A 380 24.37 9.98 -15.58
CA TYR A 380 23.76 8.77 -15.03
C TYR A 380 22.30 8.71 -15.46
N TYR A 381 21.91 7.64 -16.11
CA TYR A 381 20.55 7.34 -16.53
C TYR A 381 19.97 6.33 -15.55
N ASN A 382 19.08 6.79 -14.67
CA ASN A 382 18.44 5.91 -13.70
C ASN A 382 17.29 5.17 -14.38
N ILE A 383 17.36 3.84 -14.54
CA ILE A 383 16.25 3.10 -15.14
C ILE A 383 15.22 2.82 -14.07
N CYS A 384 14.02 3.35 -14.28
CA CYS A 384 12.95 3.33 -13.30
C CYS A 384 11.58 3.14 -13.97
N THR A 385 10.54 2.89 -13.17
CA THR A 385 9.18 3.10 -13.68
C THR A 385 8.99 4.57 -14.04
N PRO A 386 8.06 4.92 -14.95
CA PRO A 386 7.74 6.32 -15.20
C PRO A 386 7.49 7.11 -13.93
N VAL A 387 8.09 8.31 -13.88
CA VAL A 387 8.09 9.15 -12.70
C VAL A 387 6.70 9.75 -12.48
N GLU A 388 6.20 9.55 -11.27
CA GLU A 388 4.98 10.16 -10.77
C GLU A 388 5.28 11.56 -10.24
N ILE A 389 4.75 12.59 -10.90
CA ILE A 389 4.99 14.00 -10.53
C ILE A 389 3.83 14.52 -9.67
N TYR A 390 4.17 15.05 -8.50
CA TYR A 390 3.27 15.75 -7.58
C TYR A 390 3.78 17.19 -7.35
N PRO A 391 2.95 18.11 -6.82
CA PRO A 391 3.36 19.49 -6.59
C PRO A 391 4.48 19.67 -5.56
N ASP A 392 4.63 18.69 -4.67
CA ASP A 392 5.54 18.70 -3.52
C ASP A 392 6.62 17.60 -3.59
N LYS A 393 6.52 16.68 -4.56
CA LYS A 393 7.45 15.55 -4.68
C LYS A 393 7.40 14.88 -6.04
N ILE A 394 8.44 14.12 -6.34
CA ILE A 394 8.40 13.05 -7.36
C ILE A 394 8.49 11.69 -6.70
N ARG A 395 7.95 10.66 -7.37
CA ARG A 395 8.03 9.28 -6.92
C ARG A 395 8.25 8.33 -8.08
N TYR A 396 9.11 7.34 -7.89
CA TYR A 396 9.33 6.28 -8.89
C TYR A 396 9.84 5.00 -8.21
N TYR A 397 9.67 3.87 -8.89
CA TYR A 397 10.25 2.59 -8.49
C TYR A 397 11.55 2.36 -9.24
N ASP A 398 12.61 2.14 -8.48
CA ASP A 398 13.93 1.77 -9.00
C ASP A 398 13.87 0.37 -9.60
N LEU A 399 14.42 0.20 -10.81
CA LEU A 399 14.48 -1.10 -11.47
C LEU A 399 15.85 -1.78 -11.29
N GLU A 400 16.71 -1.25 -10.42
CA GLU A 400 17.97 -1.86 -9.98
C GLU A 400 18.96 -2.15 -11.14
N ILE A 401 18.82 -1.44 -12.26
CA ILE A 401 19.73 -1.46 -13.41
C ILE A 401 19.88 -0.02 -13.89
N ASP A 402 21.08 0.41 -14.26
CA ASP A 402 21.32 1.79 -14.67
C ASP A 402 22.31 1.86 -15.84
N VAL A 403 22.40 3.03 -16.48
CA VAL A 403 23.41 3.31 -17.49
C VAL A 403 24.22 4.52 -17.07
N VAL A 404 25.54 4.44 -17.22
CA VAL A 404 26.45 5.58 -16.99
C VAL A 404 27.15 5.96 -18.27
N GLU A 405 27.38 7.26 -18.44
CA GLU A 405 28.12 7.86 -19.55
C GLU A 405 29.26 8.70 -18.97
N ASP A 406 30.47 8.42 -19.44
CA ASP A 406 31.64 9.23 -19.09
C ASP A 406 31.69 10.54 -19.89
N THR A 407 32.71 11.36 -19.62
CA THR A 407 32.89 12.66 -20.31
C THR A 407 33.28 12.53 -21.78
N GLU A 408 33.67 11.33 -22.22
CA GLU A 408 33.98 11.03 -23.62
C GLU A 408 32.74 10.55 -24.39
N GLY A 409 31.61 10.34 -23.70
CA GLY A 409 30.36 9.85 -24.27
C GLY A 409 30.23 8.33 -24.29
N ASN A 410 31.16 7.59 -23.68
CA ASN A 410 31.08 6.13 -23.65
C ASN A 410 30.03 5.69 -22.62
N ARG A 411 29.05 4.91 -23.08
CA ARG A 411 27.98 4.39 -22.23
C ARG A 411 28.19 2.94 -21.83
N ARG A 412 27.82 2.60 -20.60
CA ARG A 412 27.79 1.20 -20.13
C ARG A 412 26.69 0.95 -19.12
N ILE A 413 26.15 -0.25 -19.17
CA ILE A 413 25.17 -0.75 -18.20
C ILE A 413 25.89 -1.13 -16.90
N ILE A 414 25.27 -0.82 -15.76
CA ILE A 414 25.71 -1.22 -14.42
C ILE A 414 24.59 -1.94 -13.66
N ASP A 415 24.95 -2.61 -12.57
CA ASP A 415 24.01 -3.21 -11.60
C ASP A 415 23.07 -4.30 -12.16
N LYS A 416 23.37 -4.89 -13.32
CA LYS A 416 22.58 -5.99 -13.91
C LYS A 416 22.34 -7.16 -12.93
N ASP A 417 23.33 -7.48 -12.09
CA ASP A 417 23.20 -8.53 -11.07
C ASP A 417 22.19 -8.18 -9.95
N ARG A 418 22.00 -6.87 -9.67
CA ARG A 418 21.00 -6.41 -8.69
C ARG A 418 19.59 -6.60 -9.22
N LEU A 419 19.36 -6.27 -10.49
CA LEU A 419 18.09 -6.55 -11.16
C LEU A 419 17.79 -8.06 -11.19
N GLU A 420 18.76 -8.91 -11.55
CA GLU A 420 18.59 -10.37 -11.55
C GLU A 420 18.13 -10.89 -10.17
N LYS A 421 18.81 -10.46 -9.09
CA LYS A 421 18.40 -10.78 -7.69
C LYS A 421 17.01 -10.23 -7.33
N ALA A 422 16.64 -9.06 -7.85
CA ALA A 422 15.33 -8.47 -7.61
C ALA A 422 14.21 -9.27 -8.29
N ILE A 423 14.47 -9.82 -9.48
CA ILE A 423 13.56 -10.72 -10.20
C ILE A 423 13.45 -12.07 -9.48
N GLU A 424 14.58 -12.70 -9.13
CA GLU A 424 14.61 -13.98 -8.41
C GLU A 424 13.88 -13.93 -7.07
N SER A 425 14.00 -12.81 -6.35
CA SER A 425 13.28 -12.61 -5.08
C SER A 425 11.82 -12.18 -5.25
N GLY A 426 11.33 -12.00 -6.48
CA GLY A 426 9.96 -11.59 -6.80
C GLY A 426 9.63 -10.15 -6.41
N ARG A 427 10.63 -9.29 -6.18
CA ARG A 427 10.45 -7.86 -5.91
C ARG A 427 10.11 -7.08 -7.17
N ILE A 428 10.75 -7.44 -8.28
CA ILE A 428 10.45 -6.95 -9.63
C ILE A 428 9.89 -8.14 -10.41
N ASN A 429 8.73 -7.98 -11.05
CA ASN A 429 8.18 -9.05 -11.87
C ASN A 429 8.97 -9.19 -13.19
N GLU A 430 8.95 -10.38 -13.79
CA GLU A 430 9.72 -10.67 -15.00
C GLU A 430 9.42 -9.73 -16.19
N LYS A 431 8.17 -9.24 -16.32
CA LYS A 431 7.78 -8.32 -17.40
C LYS A 431 8.49 -6.97 -17.23
N LEU A 432 8.55 -6.45 -16.01
CA LEU A 432 9.30 -5.24 -15.70
C LEU A 432 10.80 -5.43 -15.87
N GLY A 433 11.34 -6.57 -15.43
CA GLY A 433 12.76 -6.87 -15.57
C GLY A 433 13.21 -6.87 -17.02
N LYS A 434 12.45 -7.54 -17.90
CA LYS A 434 12.69 -7.50 -19.36
C LYS A 434 12.63 -6.08 -19.90
N LYS A 435 11.61 -5.31 -19.51
CA LYS A 435 11.47 -3.92 -19.94
C LYS A 435 12.64 -3.04 -19.50
N ALA A 436 13.14 -3.23 -18.28
CA ALA A 436 14.28 -2.48 -17.76
C ALA A 436 15.56 -2.77 -18.56
N ILE A 437 15.81 -4.04 -18.91
CA ILE A 437 16.95 -4.46 -19.74
C ILE A 437 16.83 -3.87 -21.14
N GLU A 438 15.67 -3.97 -21.79
CA GLU A 438 15.44 -3.37 -23.12
C GLU A 438 15.76 -1.87 -23.14
N VAL A 439 15.33 -1.14 -22.11
CA VAL A 439 15.58 0.30 -22.00
C VAL A 439 17.07 0.58 -21.79
N ALA A 440 17.73 -0.16 -20.89
CA ALA A 440 19.16 -0.01 -20.65
C ALA A 440 19.99 -0.30 -21.91
N GLU A 441 19.66 -1.36 -22.65
CA GLU A 441 20.33 -1.71 -23.90
C GLU A 441 20.13 -0.64 -24.98
N SER A 442 18.92 -0.08 -25.10
CA SER A 442 18.61 0.99 -26.06
C SER A 442 19.36 2.30 -25.81
N LEU A 443 19.88 2.51 -24.59
CA LEU A 443 20.66 3.69 -24.25
C LEU A 443 22.14 3.52 -24.59
N VAL A 444 22.63 2.28 -24.68
CA VAL A 444 24.04 1.96 -24.98
C VAL A 444 24.26 1.64 -26.46
N SER A 445 23.21 1.22 -27.17
CA SER A 445 23.18 1.10 -28.64
C SER A 445 23.23 2.46 -29.32
#